data_AF-A0A3D3XRS1-F1
#
_entry.id   AF-A0A3D3XRS1-F1
#
_cell.length_a   1.000
_cell.length_b   1.000
_cell.length_c   1.000
_cell.angle_alpha   90.00
_cell.angle_beta   90.00
_cell.angle_gamma   90.00
#
_symmetry.space_group_name_H-M   'P 1'
#
loop_
_entity.id
_entity.type
_entity.pdbx_description
1 polymer ?
#
loop_
_entity_poly.entity_id
_entity_poly.type
_entity_poly.pdbx_seq_one_letter_code
_entity_poly.pdbx_strand_id
1 'polypeptide(L)' 'HPMGGGEGRASGGHPRSRNGIPAKGYKTRAPKKATNKYIIERRKK' A
#
# COMPACT_ATOMS: atom_id res chain seq x y z
N HIS A 1 1.11 16.23 1.77
CA HIS A 1 0.60 14.88 2.08
C HIS A 1 -0.62 14.62 1.19
N PRO A 2 -0.79 13.47 0.51
CA PRO A 2 -1.88 13.26 -0.46
C PRO A 2 -3.31 13.26 0.10
N MET A 3 -3.43 13.41 1.42
CA MET A 3 -4.66 13.29 2.21
C MET A 3 -4.95 14.58 2.99
N GLY A 4 -4.11 15.61 2.84
CA GLY A 4 -4.25 16.87 3.56
C GLY A 4 -4.99 17.91 2.72
N GLY A 5 -5.56 18.90 3.41
CA GLY A 5 -6.38 19.95 2.80
C GLY A 5 -7.87 19.75 3.08
N GLY A 6 -8.64 20.82 2.87
CA GLY A 6 -10.04 20.93 3.24
C GLY A 6 -10.24 21.84 4.44
N GLU A 7 -11.20 22.75 4.36
CA GLU A 7 -11.61 23.57 5.50
C GLU A 7 -12.36 22.68 6.51
N GLY A 8 -12.02 22.82 7.80
CA GLY A 8 -12.58 21.96 8.85
C GLY A 8 -12.07 20.51 8.79
N ARG A 9 -12.91 19.54 9.19
CA ARG A 9 -12.53 18.13 9.17
C ARG A 9 -12.74 17.53 7.78
N ALA A 10 -11.66 17.02 7.19
CA ALA A 10 -11.69 16.30 5.92
C ALA A 10 -11.24 14.84 6.10
N SER A 11 -11.84 13.92 5.33
CA SER A 11 -11.53 12.48 5.36
C SER A 11 -10.22 12.13 4.64
N GLY A 12 -9.82 12.95 3.66
CA GLY A 12 -8.67 12.69 2.78
C GLY A 12 -8.88 11.55 1.77
N GLY A 13 -10.01 10.82 1.80
CA GLY A 13 -10.33 9.75 0.85
C GLY A 13 -9.59 8.43 1.09
N HIS A 14 -9.12 7.77 0.02
CA HIS A 14 -8.42 6.49 0.13
C HIS A 14 -7.06 6.64 0.82
N PRO A 15 -6.76 5.88 1.89
CA PRO A 15 -5.50 5.97 2.63
C PRO A 15 -4.30 5.74 1.74
N ARG A 16 -3.43 6.75 1.67
CA ARG A 16 -2.24 6.75 0.82
C ARG A 16 -1.02 7.15 1.65
N SER A 17 0.11 6.54 1.29
CA SER A 17 1.43 7.00 1.74
C SER A 17 1.73 8.42 1.22
N ARG A 18 2.81 9.04 1.69
CA ARG A 18 3.25 10.36 1.22
C ARG A 18 3.39 10.44 -0.30
N ASN A 19 3.77 9.34 -0.93
CA ASN A 19 4.03 9.25 -2.38
C ASN A 19 2.81 8.74 -3.17
N GLY A 20 1.63 8.66 -2.54
CA GLY A 20 0.38 8.27 -3.21
C GLY A 20 0.13 6.77 -3.29
N ILE A 21 1.07 5.91 -2.88
CA ILE A 21 0.88 4.45 -2.87
C ILE A 21 -0.23 4.09 -1.87
N PRO A 22 -1.20 3.23 -2.23
CA PRO A 22 -2.27 2.83 -1.32
C PRO A 22 -1.73 2.14 -0.06
N ALA A 23 -2.18 2.58 1.11
CA ALA A 23 -1.68 2.10 2.40
C ALA A 23 -2.44 0.87 2.93
N LYS A 24 -3.56 0.49 2.31
CA LYS A 24 -4.38 -0.66 2.71
C LYS A 24 -4.40 -1.71 1.59
N GLY A 25 -3.90 -2.91 1.88
CA GLY A 25 -4.02 -4.09 1.01
C GLY A 25 -3.11 -4.15 -0.21
N TYR A 26 -2.37 -3.09 -0.53
CA TYR A 26 -1.49 -3.07 -1.70
C TYR A 26 -0.27 -3.99 -1.52
N LYS A 27 -0.12 -4.96 -2.43
CA LYS A 27 1.04 -5.85 -2.47
C LYS A 27 2.22 -5.13 -3.13
N THR A 28 3.25 -4.80 -2.35
CA THR A 28 4.46 -4.11 -2.84
C THR A 28 5.54 -5.04 -3.40
N ARG A 29 5.39 -6.36 -3.25
CA ARG A 29 6.38 -7.33 -3.71
C ARG A 29 6.32 -7.49 -5.23
N ALA A 30 7.47 -7.34 -5.89
CA ALA A 30 7.58 -7.53 -7.34
C ALA A 30 7.16 -8.94 -7.77
N PRO A 31 6.28 -9.07 -8.79
CA PRO A 31 5.73 -10.36 -9.20
C PRO A 31 6.75 -11.29 -9.87
N LYS A 32 7.83 -10.74 -10.45
CA LYS A 32 8.86 -11.50 -11.21
C LYS A 32 10.18 -11.70 -10.44
N LYS A 33 10.19 -11.54 -9.12
CA LYS A 33 11.42 -11.69 -8.32
C LYS A 33 11.92 -13.14 -8.38
N ALA A 34 13.19 -13.35 -8.73
CA ALA A 34 13.79 -14.69 -8.86
C ALA A 34 13.63 -15.57 -7.61
N THR A 35 13.59 -14.98 -6.42
CA THR A 35 13.39 -15.73 -5.16
C THR A 35 11.98 -16.31 -4.99
N ASN A 36 11.03 -15.99 -5.89
CA ASN A 36 9.71 -16.62 -5.91
C ASN A 36 9.76 -18.15 -5.95
N LYS A 37 10.74 -18.72 -6.66
CA LYS A 37 10.90 -20.18 -6.80
C LYS A 37 11.14 -20.90 -5.48
N TYR A 38 11.60 -20.18 -4.45
CA TYR A 38 11.91 -20.74 -3.13
C TYR A 38 10.80 -20.49 -2.10
N ILE A 39 9.70 -19.82 -2.46
CA ILE A 39 8.62 -19.48 -1.54
C ILE A 39 7.46 -20.46 -1.75
N ILE A 40 7.21 -21.30 -0.74
CA ILE A 40 6.18 -22.33 -0.76
C ILE A 40 4.81 -21.73 -0.37
N GLU A 41 4.75 -20.93 0.69
CA GLU A 41 3.55 -20.21 1.10
C GLU A 41 3.84 -18.77 1.51
N ARG A 42 2.82 -17.91 1.45
CA ARG A 42 2.91 -16.55 2.01
C ARG A 42 2.54 -16.60 3.49
N ARG A 43 3.10 -15.68 4.27
CA ARG A 43 2.73 -15.51 5.69
C ARG A 43 1.21 -15.36 5.83
N LYS A 44 0.62 -16.21 6.68
CA LYS A 44 -0.81 -16.15 7.05
C LYS A 44 -1.08 -14.85 7.81
N LYS A 45 -2.31 -14.36 7.69
CA LYS A 45 -2.76 -13.14 8.32
C LYS A 45 -2.96 -13.35 9.82
#